data_AF-A0A944AUR7-F1
#
_entry.id   AF-A0A944AUR7-F1
#
_cell.length_a   1.000
_cell.length_b   1.000
_cell.length_c   1.000
_cell.angle_alpha   90.00
_cell.angle_beta   90.00
_cell.angle_gamma   90.00
#
_symmetry.space_group_name_H-M   'P 1'
#
loop_
_entity.id
_entity.type
_entity.pdbx_description
1 polymer ?
#
loop_
_entity_poly.entity_id
_entity_poly.type
_entity_poly.pdbx_seq_one_letter_code
_entity_poly.pdbx_strand_id
1 'polypeptide(L)'
;MIETERLVLRNYTMDDFDALYEIVSDAETMQHYPAPFDEEKTRGWIKWNLENYEKYGFGLWAVVLKETGEFIGDCGITIQNIDGELLPEIGYHIHKKYWRRGFAKEAARAVRDWVFTNTEYNEIYSYMKYTNVGSYSTAVANGMRKVKEYLDPKNYVSCAYSIKRADWENIIAGPKTVTKEDIKSALEKLGVEKGMILEVHSSLKSFGKVIGGATSVIDALKETVTEEGSIFMPALRLSPEMEPTEEDKKFGIKVKIKIIGRDEKKTAMGIIADTFRSLPDTYTGREVISTSGWGKHGKEALTGGLDYAIHNGGKALLFGVDIYKLTAMHYMEVHTPKEINELYAPSDEVNKIYPPDEWFIETGHPPLKAWYTIQNMAYKKGLIKETYIGNCHVMFFDILEVVNLYAEELKNRPFELWGIKEITRRCKIK
;
A
#
# COMPACT_ATOMS: atom_id res chain seq x y z
N MET A 1 -21.45 23.22 -1.95
CA MET A 1 -21.80 22.55 -3.23
C MET A 1 -20.51 22.35 -3.99
N ILE A 2 -20.24 21.11 -4.42
CA ILE A 2 -19.05 20.75 -5.20
C ILE A 2 -19.54 20.27 -6.57
N GLU A 3 -18.91 20.74 -7.63
CA GLU A 3 -19.25 20.33 -8.99
C GLU A 3 -18.07 19.62 -9.65
N THR A 4 -18.38 18.59 -10.42
CA THR A 4 -17.44 17.86 -11.25
C THR A 4 -17.88 17.90 -12.71
N GLU A 5 -17.20 17.17 -13.58
CA GLU A 5 -17.61 17.03 -14.99
C GLU A 5 -19.04 16.49 -15.11
N ARG A 6 -19.38 15.45 -14.34
CA ARG A 6 -20.66 14.73 -14.46
C ARG A 6 -21.56 14.84 -13.23
N LEU A 7 -21.05 15.29 -12.09
CA LEU A 7 -21.75 15.21 -10.80
C LEU A 7 -21.92 16.58 -10.14
N VAL A 8 -23.00 16.71 -9.38
CA VAL A 8 -23.19 17.75 -8.36
C VAL A 8 -23.23 17.07 -7.01
N LEU A 9 -22.37 17.50 -6.09
CA LEU A 9 -22.39 17.10 -4.69
C LEU A 9 -22.97 18.25 -3.87
N ARG A 10 -24.13 18.02 -3.27
CA ARG A 10 -24.86 19.03 -2.49
C ARG A 10 -25.26 18.47 -1.12
N ASN A 11 -25.60 19.38 -0.21
CA ASN A 11 -26.13 18.97 1.09
C ASN A 11 -27.38 18.12 0.89
N TYR A 12 -27.54 17.15 1.78
CA TYR A 12 -28.78 16.42 1.92
C TYR A 12 -29.96 17.35 2.26
N THR A 13 -31.15 16.88 1.89
CA THR A 13 -32.44 17.37 2.36
C THR A 13 -33.29 16.17 2.74
N MET A 14 -34.38 16.39 3.50
CA MET A 14 -35.29 15.28 3.82
C MET A 14 -36.03 14.73 2.59
N ASP A 15 -36.10 15.50 1.49
CA ASP A 15 -36.70 15.08 0.22
C ASP A 15 -35.85 14.02 -0.49
N ASP A 16 -34.60 13.82 -0.09
CA ASP A 16 -33.72 12.76 -0.61
C ASP A 16 -34.03 11.37 -0.04
N PHE A 17 -34.97 11.27 0.91
CA PHE A 17 -35.25 10.03 1.63
C PHE A 17 -35.54 8.86 0.69
N ASP A 18 -36.46 8.99 -0.26
CA ASP A 18 -36.89 7.87 -1.11
C ASP A 18 -35.72 7.36 -1.97
N ALA A 19 -34.94 8.28 -2.56
CA ALA A 19 -33.81 7.94 -3.41
C ALA A 19 -32.63 7.34 -2.61
N LEU A 20 -32.35 7.88 -1.41
CA LEU A 20 -31.34 7.29 -0.54
C LEU A 20 -31.78 5.91 -0.07
N TYR A 21 -33.04 5.75 0.35
CA TYR A 21 -33.57 4.49 0.85
C TYR A 21 -33.43 3.38 -0.18
N GLU A 22 -33.75 3.63 -1.46
CA GLU A 22 -33.56 2.66 -2.56
C GLU A 22 -32.12 2.11 -2.60
N ILE A 23 -31.12 2.93 -2.26
CA ILE A 23 -29.70 2.57 -2.29
C ILE A 23 -29.29 1.84 -1.00
N VAL A 24 -29.59 2.42 0.16
CA VAL A 24 -29.11 1.89 1.44
C VAL A 24 -29.95 0.72 1.97
N SER A 25 -31.14 0.46 1.42
CA SER A 25 -31.91 -0.76 1.71
C SER A 25 -31.55 -1.92 0.77
N ASP A 26 -30.80 -1.69 -0.31
CA ASP A 26 -30.41 -2.73 -1.26
C ASP A 26 -29.29 -3.63 -0.68
N ALA A 27 -29.58 -4.93 -0.56
CA ALA A 27 -28.67 -5.90 0.04
C ALA A 27 -27.34 -6.05 -0.71
N GLU A 28 -27.35 -5.83 -2.02
CA GLU A 28 -26.14 -5.92 -2.84
C GLU A 28 -25.25 -4.69 -2.66
N THR A 29 -25.84 -3.49 -2.63
CA THR A 29 -25.12 -2.25 -2.35
C THR A 29 -24.53 -2.25 -0.94
N MET A 30 -25.28 -2.80 0.03
CA MET A 30 -24.90 -2.85 1.45
C MET A 30 -24.24 -4.17 1.87
N GLN A 31 -23.78 -5.01 0.93
CA GLN A 31 -23.21 -6.33 1.22
C GLN A 31 -22.01 -6.32 2.17
N HIS A 32 -21.33 -5.18 2.30
CA HIS A 32 -20.19 -4.98 3.20
C HIS A 32 -20.53 -4.28 4.52
N TYR A 33 -21.79 -3.87 4.69
CA TYR A 33 -22.33 -3.33 5.94
C TYR A 33 -22.93 -4.44 6.80
N PRO A 34 -23.10 -4.20 8.13
CA PRO A 34 -23.70 -5.19 9.02
C PRO A 34 -25.10 -5.66 8.60
N ALA A 35 -25.88 -4.77 8.01
CA ALA A 35 -27.19 -5.01 7.42
C ALA A 35 -27.57 -3.82 6.52
N PRO A 36 -28.44 -4.02 5.51
CA PRO A 36 -29.13 -2.92 4.82
C PRO A 36 -29.93 -2.06 5.82
N PHE A 37 -30.17 -0.82 5.45
CA PHE A 37 -30.87 0.13 6.31
C PHE A 37 -32.38 -0.02 6.15
N ASP A 38 -33.09 0.18 7.25
CA ASP A 38 -34.53 0.40 7.26
C ASP A 38 -34.83 1.91 7.12
N GLU A 39 -36.12 2.25 7.11
CA GLU A 39 -36.56 3.64 6.97
C GLU A 39 -36.06 4.52 8.11
N GLU A 40 -36.12 4.03 9.36
CA GLU A 40 -35.70 4.79 10.55
C GLU A 40 -34.21 5.13 10.47
N LYS A 41 -33.38 4.14 10.18
CA LYS A 41 -31.93 4.32 10.03
C LYS A 41 -31.59 5.23 8.84
N THR A 42 -32.37 5.18 7.76
CA THR A 42 -32.18 6.06 6.60
C THR A 42 -32.51 7.52 6.93
N ARG A 43 -33.63 7.78 7.62
CA ARG A 43 -33.95 9.13 8.13
C ARG A 43 -32.89 9.61 9.12
N GLY A 44 -32.42 8.72 9.98
CA GLY A 44 -31.32 8.98 10.91
C GLY A 44 -30.02 9.35 10.19
N TRP A 45 -29.70 8.69 9.07
CA TRP A 45 -28.52 8.98 8.25
C TRP A 45 -28.55 10.38 7.64
N ILE A 46 -29.71 10.79 7.09
CA ILE A 46 -29.90 12.14 6.55
C ILE A 46 -29.74 13.17 7.68
N LYS A 47 -30.44 12.96 8.81
CA LYS A 47 -30.39 13.86 9.96
C LYS A 47 -28.97 14.01 10.51
N TRP A 48 -28.24 12.90 10.65
CA TRP A 48 -26.85 12.90 11.10
C TRP A 48 -25.94 13.71 10.18
N ASN A 49 -26.14 13.64 8.85
CA ASN A 49 -25.38 14.48 7.92
C ASN A 49 -25.77 15.95 7.99
N LEU A 50 -27.05 16.28 8.19
CA LEU A 50 -27.50 17.66 8.45
C LEU A 50 -26.81 18.24 9.70
N GLU A 51 -26.79 17.48 10.79
CA GLU A 51 -26.09 17.84 12.04
C GLU A 51 -24.57 17.99 11.82
N ASN A 52 -23.96 17.12 11.01
CA ASN A 52 -22.53 17.22 10.68
C ASN A 52 -22.22 18.50 9.89
N TYR A 53 -23.08 18.92 8.96
CA TYR A 53 -22.89 20.18 8.24
C TYR A 53 -22.91 21.38 9.19
N GLU A 54 -23.80 21.39 10.19
CA GLU A 54 -23.86 22.44 11.21
C GLU A 54 -22.65 22.41 12.14
N LYS A 55 -22.24 21.21 12.57
CA LYS A 55 -21.19 21.03 13.57
C LYS A 55 -19.76 21.18 13.00
N TYR A 56 -19.50 20.60 11.84
CA TYR A 56 -18.16 20.47 11.26
C TYR A 56 -18.00 21.28 9.97
N GLY A 57 -19.08 21.81 9.39
CA GLY A 57 -19.07 22.46 8.07
C GLY A 57 -19.02 21.47 6.91
N PHE A 58 -19.08 20.16 7.18
CA PHE A 58 -19.01 19.09 6.19
C PHE A 58 -19.73 17.83 6.65
N GLY A 59 -20.00 16.93 5.71
CA GLY A 59 -20.65 15.63 5.92
C GLY A 59 -20.63 14.83 4.61
N LEU A 60 -21.36 13.72 4.53
CA LEU A 60 -21.63 13.07 3.25
C LEU A 60 -22.58 13.94 2.44
N TRP A 61 -22.22 14.27 1.20
CA TRP A 61 -23.08 15.02 0.28
C TRP A 61 -23.85 14.06 -0.63
N ALA A 62 -25.09 14.44 -0.94
CA ALA A 62 -25.87 13.80 -1.99
C ALA A 62 -25.14 13.96 -3.33
N VAL A 63 -24.90 12.84 -4.02
CA VAL A 63 -24.27 12.79 -5.34
C VAL A 63 -25.37 12.72 -6.39
N VAL A 64 -25.48 13.76 -7.22
CA VAL A 64 -26.51 13.92 -8.24
C VAL A 64 -25.87 13.91 -9.62
N LEU A 65 -26.41 13.13 -10.55
CA LEU A 65 -25.95 13.10 -11.95
C LEU A 65 -26.43 14.34 -12.70
N LYS A 66 -25.52 15.13 -13.26
CA LYS A 66 -25.83 16.41 -13.94
C LYS A 66 -26.80 16.25 -15.11
N GLU A 67 -26.63 15.17 -15.88
CA GLU A 67 -27.40 14.93 -17.10
C GLU A 67 -28.89 14.73 -16.83
N THR A 68 -29.24 14.05 -15.74
CA THR A 68 -30.62 13.63 -15.46
C THR A 68 -31.22 14.30 -14.22
N GLY A 69 -30.40 14.89 -13.35
CA GLY A 69 -30.81 15.37 -12.03
C GLY A 69 -31.05 14.23 -11.02
N GLU A 70 -30.70 12.98 -11.37
CA GLU A 70 -30.96 11.82 -10.54
C GLU A 70 -29.97 11.71 -9.37
N PHE A 71 -30.49 11.40 -8.19
CA PHE A 71 -29.70 11.05 -7.01
C PHE A 71 -29.12 9.65 -7.21
N ILE A 72 -27.78 9.53 -7.24
CA ILE A 72 -27.11 8.25 -7.51
C ILE A 72 -26.35 7.69 -6.31
N GLY A 73 -26.35 8.40 -5.19
CA GLY A 73 -25.61 8.00 -4.00
C GLY A 73 -25.18 9.15 -3.11
N ASP A 74 -24.21 8.89 -2.24
CA ASP A 74 -23.53 9.90 -1.45
C ASP A 74 -22.00 9.75 -1.45
N CYS A 75 -21.33 10.87 -1.18
CA CYS A 75 -19.90 10.92 -0.98
C CYS A 75 -19.54 12.17 -0.19
N GLY A 76 -18.65 12.05 0.78
CA GLY A 76 -18.18 13.20 1.54
C GLY A 76 -17.26 12.80 2.66
N ILE A 77 -16.98 13.75 3.56
CA ILE A 77 -16.06 13.56 4.66
C ILE A 77 -16.83 13.48 5.98
N THR A 78 -16.49 12.52 6.83
CA THR A 78 -17.09 12.35 8.17
C THR A 78 -16.01 12.01 9.20
N ILE A 79 -16.29 12.22 10.50
CA ILE A 79 -15.36 11.81 11.57
C ILE A 79 -15.75 10.41 12.03
N GLN A 80 -14.88 9.43 11.77
CA GLN A 80 -15.12 8.01 12.05
C GLN A 80 -14.10 7.43 13.02
N ASN A 81 -14.51 6.42 13.78
CA ASN A 81 -13.57 5.62 14.57
C ASN A 81 -12.92 4.56 13.67
N ILE A 82 -11.63 4.72 13.38
CA ILE A 82 -10.83 3.78 12.61
C ILE A 82 -9.82 3.12 13.55
N ASP A 83 -10.19 1.94 14.05
CA ASP A 83 -9.37 1.13 14.96
C ASP A 83 -8.90 1.90 16.22
N GLY A 84 -9.87 2.52 16.91
CA GLY A 84 -9.66 3.23 18.17
C GLY A 84 -9.36 4.73 18.04
N GLU A 85 -9.10 5.22 16.82
CA GLU A 85 -8.74 6.62 16.56
C GLU A 85 -9.87 7.33 15.80
N LEU A 86 -10.24 8.55 16.23
CA LEU A 86 -11.21 9.39 15.50
C LEU A 86 -10.51 10.13 14.37
N LEU A 87 -10.80 9.75 13.12
CA LEU A 87 -10.10 10.23 11.92
C LEU A 87 -11.08 10.77 10.86
N PRO A 88 -10.66 11.76 10.06
CA PRO A 88 -11.47 12.28 8.95
C PRO A 88 -11.50 11.25 7.80
N GLU A 89 -12.68 10.74 7.50
CA GLU A 89 -12.94 9.62 6.59
C GLU A 89 -13.76 10.07 5.37
N ILE A 90 -13.26 9.79 4.16
CA ILE A 90 -14.02 9.91 2.92
C ILE A 90 -14.83 8.63 2.72
N GLY A 91 -16.13 8.74 2.95
CA GLY A 91 -17.11 7.70 2.68
C GLY A 91 -17.80 7.91 1.33
N TYR A 92 -18.28 6.82 0.74
CA TYR A 92 -19.10 6.87 -0.47
C TYR A 92 -20.01 5.63 -0.60
N HIS A 93 -21.25 5.89 -1.02
CA HIS A 93 -22.24 4.87 -1.39
C HIS A 93 -22.81 5.24 -2.74
N ILE A 94 -22.53 4.45 -3.77
CA ILE A 94 -23.12 4.65 -5.11
C ILE A 94 -24.09 3.51 -5.37
N HIS A 95 -25.25 3.80 -5.93
CA HIS A 95 -26.20 2.76 -6.32
C HIS A 95 -25.55 1.78 -7.31
N LYS A 96 -25.76 0.48 -7.12
CA LYS A 96 -25.26 -0.58 -8.02
C LYS A 96 -25.51 -0.36 -9.53
N LYS A 97 -26.62 0.28 -9.92
CA LYS A 97 -26.93 0.63 -11.34
C LYS A 97 -25.83 1.49 -11.98
N TYR A 98 -25.10 2.24 -11.17
CA TYR A 98 -24.07 3.20 -11.57
C TYR A 98 -22.63 2.72 -11.29
N TRP A 99 -22.45 1.51 -10.77
CA TRP A 99 -21.12 0.94 -10.55
C TRP A 99 -20.34 0.76 -11.85
N ARG A 100 -19.00 0.72 -11.71
CA ARG A 100 -18.05 0.54 -12.83
C ARG A 100 -18.08 1.63 -13.91
N ARG A 101 -18.80 2.74 -13.69
CA ARG A 101 -18.83 3.94 -14.56
C ARG A 101 -17.92 5.08 -14.08
N GLY A 102 -17.21 4.86 -12.97
CA GLY A 102 -16.22 5.80 -12.42
C GLY A 102 -16.77 6.90 -11.52
N PHE A 103 -18.08 6.91 -11.22
CA PHE A 103 -18.70 7.98 -10.41
C PHE A 103 -18.18 8.04 -8.97
N ALA A 104 -18.00 6.91 -8.29
CA ALA A 104 -17.43 6.90 -6.94
C ALA A 104 -16.03 7.55 -6.90
N LYS A 105 -15.17 7.24 -7.88
CA LYS A 105 -13.84 7.83 -8.03
C LYS A 105 -13.90 9.33 -8.30
N GLU A 106 -14.81 9.76 -9.16
CA GLU A 106 -14.99 11.18 -9.48
C GLU A 106 -15.45 11.97 -8.25
N ALA A 107 -16.47 11.47 -7.55
CA ALA A 107 -16.97 12.08 -6.32
C ALA A 107 -15.89 12.11 -5.22
N ALA A 108 -15.22 10.99 -4.97
CA ALA A 108 -14.18 10.90 -3.93
C ALA A 108 -12.99 11.84 -4.19
N ARG A 109 -12.60 12.05 -5.45
CA ARG A 109 -11.57 13.03 -5.84
C ARG A 109 -12.01 14.45 -5.58
N ALA A 110 -13.23 14.79 -5.98
CA ALA A 110 -13.78 16.11 -5.75
C ALA A 110 -13.91 16.43 -4.25
N VAL A 111 -14.33 15.44 -3.45
CA VAL A 111 -14.36 15.54 -1.98
C VAL A 111 -12.95 15.72 -1.42
N ARG A 112 -11.98 14.89 -1.81
CA ARG A 112 -10.58 15.04 -1.38
C ARG A 112 -10.04 16.44 -1.66
N ASP A 113 -10.22 16.92 -2.88
CA ASP A 113 -9.74 18.25 -3.30
C ASP A 113 -10.42 19.35 -2.49
N TRP A 114 -11.74 19.22 -2.26
CA TRP A 114 -12.47 20.13 -1.40
C TRP A 114 -11.95 20.12 0.03
N VAL A 115 -11.72 18.94 0.63
CA VAL A 115 -11.24 18.82 2.02
C VAL A 115 -9.87 19.49 2.18
N PHE A 116 -8.90 19.21 1.31
CA PHE A 116 -7.61 19.86 1.42
C PHE A 116 -7.66 21.36 1.09
N THR A 117 -8.56 21.81 0.22
CA THR A 117 -8.71 23.23 -0.09
C THR A 117 -9.38 24.02 1.04
N ASN A 118 -10.31 23.41 1.78
CA ASN A 118 -11.22 24.12 2.69
C ASN A 118 -11.03 23.77 4.17
N THR A 119 -10.14 22.85 4.50
CA THR A 119 -9.86 22.43 5.89
C THR A 119 -8.37 22.38 6.16
N GLU A 120 -7.99 22.30 7.44
CA GLU A 120 -6.59 22.17 7.88
C GLU A 120 -6.13 20.71 8.03
N TYR A 121 -6.95 19.72 7.67
CA TYR A 121 -6.56 18.31 7.78
C TYR A 121 -5.32 18.02 6.92
N ASN A 122 -4.29 17.48 7.55
CA ASN A 122 -3.04 17.11 6.87
C ASN A 122 -3.06 15.69 6.31
N GLU A 123 -4.01 14.87 6.73
CA GLU A 123 -4.19 13.50 6.28
C GLU A 123 -5.68 13.15 6.37
N ILE A 124 -6.19 12.43 5.38
CA ILE A 124 -7.56 11.94 5.32
C ILE A 124 -7.57 10.46 4.95
N TYR A 125 -8.60 9.76 5.40
CA TYR A 125 -8.67 8.31 5.39
C TYR A 125 -9.87 7.81 4.61
N SER A 126 -9.86 6.53 4.23
CA SER A 126 -11.04 5.73 3.92
C SER A 126 -10.79 4.35 4.51
N TYR A 127 -11.79 3.73 5.15
CA TYR A 127 -11.67 2.35 5.63
C TYR A 127 -12.78 1.46 5.07
N MET A 128 -12.45 0.18 4.83
CA MET A 128 -13.36 -0.77 4.20
C MET A 128 -12.94 -2.19 4.53
N LYS A 129 -13.86 -3.14 4.34
CA LYS A 129 -13.50 -4.57 4.35
C LYS A 129 -12.48 -4.85 3.25
N TYR A 130 -11.48 -5.69 3.53
CA TYR A 130 -10.47 -6.08 2.53
C TYR A 130 -11.09 -6.74 1.27
N THR A 131 -12.27 -7.37 1.43
CA THR A 131 -13.04 -7.98 0.34
C THR A 131 -13.79 -6.97 -0.52
N ASN A 132 -13.92 -5.71 -0.09
CA ASN A 132 -14.62 -4.67 -0.84
C ASN A 132 -13.70 -4.07 -1.92
N VAL A 133 -13.54 -4.83 -3.01
CA VAL A 133 -12.71 -4.46 -4.17
C VAL A 133 -13.10 -3.12 -4.77
N GLY A 134 -14.40 -2.86 -4.90
CA GLY A 134 -14.90 -1.60 -5.45
C GLY A 134 -14.48 -0.39 -4.60
N SER A 135 -14.58 -0.52 -3.27
CA SER A 135 -14.21 0.56 -2.36
C SER A 135 -12.70 0.76 -2.33
N TYR A 136 -11.89 -0.28 -2.10
CA TYR A 136 -10.44 -0.03 -2.03
C TYR A 136 -9.85 0.43 -3.37
N SER A 137 -10.42 -0.01 -4.49
CA SER A 137 -10.03 0.50 -5.81
C SER A 137 -10.33 2.00 -5.95
N THR A 138 -11.42 2.47 -5.34
CA THR A 138 -11.79 3.90 -5.31
C THR A 138 -10.82 4.69 -4.43
N ALA A 139 -10.49 4.21 -3.23
CA ALA A 139 -9.49 4.81 -2.35
C ALA A 139 -8.12 4.95 -3.05
N VAL A 140 -7.64 3.86 -3.67
CA VAL A 140 -6.38 3.88 -4.45
C VAL A 140 -6.47 4.87 -5.61
N ALA A 141 -7.58 4.89 -6.35
CA ALA A 141 -7.77 5.83 -7.45
C ALA A 141 -7.90 7.30 -6.99
N ASN A 142 -8.22 7.53 -5.72
CA ASN A 142 -8.20 8.82 -5.05
C ASN A 142 -6.80 9.25 -4.59
N GLY A 143 -5.76 8.44 -4.87
CA GLY A 143 -4.39 8.70 -4.47
C GLY A 143 -4.06 8.22 -3.06
N MET A 144 -4.98 7.51 -2.39
CA MET A 144 -4.72 6.96 -1.07
C MET A 144 -3.90 5.67 -1.13
N ARG A 145 -3.13 5.41 -0.08
CA ARG A 145 -2.32 4.21 0.10
C ARG A 145 -2.79 3.44 1.31
N LYS A 146 -2.68 2.12 1.28
CA LYS A 146 -2.99 1.29 2.45
C LYS A 146 -1.98 1.61 3.54
N VAL A 147 -2.49 1.99 4.71
CA VAL A 147 -1.66 2.34 5.89
C VAL A 147 -1.90 1.40 7.07
N LYS A 148 -3.01 0.67 7.09
CA LYS A 148 -3.36 -0.18 8.22
C LYS A 148 -4.24 -1.34 7.81
N GLU A 149 -4.09 -2.46 8.50
CA GLU A 149 -5.04 -3.57 8.54
C GLU A 149 -5.35 -3.88 10.01
N TYR A 150 -6.62 -4.14 10.32
CA TYR A 150 -7.05 -4.49 11.67
C TYR A 150 -8.24 -5.45 11.64
N LEU A 151 -8.38 -6.22 12.71
CA LEU A 151 -9.48 -7.16 12.86
C LEU A 151 -10.75 -6.41 13.26
N ASP A 152 -11.83 -6.60 12.52
CA ASP A 152 -13.16 -6.15 12.92
C ASP A 152 -13.85 -7.23 13.79
N PRO A 153 -14.68 -6.84 14.78
CA PRO A 153 -15.47 -7.73 15.64
C PRO A 153 -16.14 -8.94 14.97
N LYS A 154 -16.50 -8.87 13.68
CA LYS A 154 -17.12 -9.98 12.93
C LYS A 154 -16.12 -10.88 12.17
N ASN A 155 -14.84 -10.93 12.55
CA ASN A 155 -13.76 -11.69 11.87
C ASN A 155 -13.48 -11.26 10.42
N TYR A 156 -13.83 -10.02 10.06
CA TYR A 156 -13.46 -9.45 8.75
C TYR A 156 -12.27 -8.53 8.93
N VAL A 157 -11.23 -8.70 8.10
CA VAL A 157 -10.12 -7.75 8.04
C VAL A 157 -10.63 -6.45 7.43
N SER A 158 -10.41 -5.34 8.11
CA SER A 158 -10.64 -4.01 7.55
C SER A 158 -9.29 -3.38 7.19
N CYS A 159 -9.24 -2.70 6.06
CA CYS A 159 -8.07 -1.94 5.63
C CYS A 159 -8.39 -0.46 5.76
N ALA A 160 -7.46 0.32 6.30
CA ALA A 160 -7.48 1.77 6.20
C ALA A 160 -6.50 2.22 5.11
N TYR A 161 -6.97 3.15 4.29
CA TYR A 161 -6.19 3.86 3.29
C TYR A 161 -6.13 5.33 3.68
N SER A 162 -5.02 5.99 3.38
CA SER A 162 -4.90 7.43 3.63
C SER A 162 -4.14 8.15 2.53
N ILE A 163 -4.36 9.47 2.46
CA ILE A 163 -3.58 10.38 1.64
C ILE A 163 -3.23 11.61 2.48
N LYS A 164 -1.96 12.02 2.44
CA LYS A 164 -1.50 13.25 3.10
C LYS A 164 -1.70 14.46 2.17
N ARG A 165 -1.81 15.65 2.75
CA ARG A 165 -1.88 16.92 2.01
C ARG A 165 -0.73 17.08 1.02
N ALA A 166 0.49 16.72 1.43
CA ALA A 166 1.66 16.78 0.55
C ALA A 166 1.57 15.81 -0.66
N ASP A 167 0.99 14.61 -0.49
CA ASP A 167 0.70 13.71 -1.63
C ASP A 167 -0.30 14.37 -2.59
N TRP A 168 -1.36 14.98 -2.04
CA TRP A 168 -2.39 15.67 -2.81
C TRP A 168 -1.84 16.87 -3.59
N GLU A 169 -1.02 17.72 -2.95
CA GLU A 169 -0.34 18.86 -3.58
C GLU A 169 0.51 18.40 -4.77
N ASN A 170 1.19 17.25 -4.64
CA ASN A 170 1.94 16.66 -5.74
C ASN A 170 1.03 16.16 -6.87
N ILE A 171 -0.15 15.60 -6.57
CA ILE A 171 -1.11 15.17 -7.58
C ILE A 171 -1.62 16.37 -8.40
N ILE A 172 -2.02 17.45 -7.74
CA ILE A 172 -2.57 18.65 -8.43
C ILE A 172 -1.50 19.42 -9.20
N ALA A 173 -0.23 19.33 -8.77
CA ALA A 173 0.91 19.88 -9.53
C ALA A 173 1.13 19.16 -10.88
N GLY A 174 0.54 17.99 -11.08
CA GLY A 174 0.58 17.25 -12.34
C GLY A 174 1.87 16.44 -12.55
N PRO A 175 2.03 15.83 -13.75
CA PRO A 175 3.21 15.01 -14.05
C PRO A 175 4.47 15.88 -14.14
N LYS A 176 5.45 15.59 -13.28
CA LYS A 176 6.75 16.25 -13.29
C LYS A 176 7.73 15.52 -14.22
N THR A 177 8.55 16.31 -14.89
CA THR A 177 9.77 15.81 -15.54
C THR A 177 10.89 15.89 -14.52
N VAL A 178 11.63 14.79 -14.35
CA VAL A 178 12.69 14.62 -13.36
C VAL A 178 14.00 14.34 -14.09
N THR A 179 15.03 15.10 -13.76
CA THR A 179 16.41 14.90 -14.25
C THR A 179 17.25 14.10 -13.24
N LYS A 180 18.44 13.65 -13.65
CA LYS A 180 19.41 13.01 -12.75
C LYS A 180 19.81 13.97 -11.61
N GLU A 181 20.02 15.24 -11.94
CA GLU A 181 20.42 16.29 -11.00
C GLU A 181 19.32 16.57 -9.97
N ASP A 182 18.04 16.52 -10.37
CA ASP A 182 16.91 16.65 -9.44
C ASP A 182 16.89 15.50 -8.43
N ILE A 183 17.14 14.27 -8.90
CA ILE A 183 17.21 13.08 -8.03
C ILE A 183 18.36 13.24 -7.04
N LYS A 184 19.57 13.54 -7.53
CA LYS A 184 20.76 13.71 -6.69
C LYS A 184 20.56 14.81 -5.63
N SER A 185 20.07 15.98 -6.03
CA SER A 185 19.82 17.09 -5.09
C SER A 185 18.80 16.71 -4.02
N ALA A 186 17.76 15.96 -4.38
CA ALA A 186 16.77 15.50 -3.42
C ALA A 186 17.33 14.46 -2.45
N LEU A 187 18.19 13.55 -2.91
CA LEU A 187 18.88 12.57 -2.06
C LEU A 187 19.81 13.26 -1.06
N GLU A 188 20.61 14.24 -1.50
CA GLU A 188 21.49 15.02 -0.62
C GLU A 188 20.67 15.77 0.45
N LYS A 189 19.55 16.40 0.07
CA LYS A 189 18.64 17.07 1.02
C LYS A 189 17.97 16.11 2.00
N LEU A 190 17.71 14.87 1.59
CA LEU A 190 17.16 13.82 2.45
C LEU A 190 18.21 13.32 3.47
N GLY A 191 19.48 13.64 3.25
CA GLY A 191 20.61 13.24 4.08
C GLY A 191 21.31 11.97 3.59
N VAL A 192 21.23 11.67 2.29
CA VAL A 192 22.08 10.66 1.66
C VAL A 192 23.44 11.30 1.39
N GLU A 193 24.49 10.68 1.91
CA GLU A 193 25.85 11.24 1.87
C GLU A 193 26.84 10.28 1.20
N LYS A 194 27.99 10.84 0.86
CA LYS A 194 29.17 10.10 0.40
C LYS A 194 29.51 8.97 1.38
N GLY A 195 29.80 7.78 0.87
CA GLY A 195 30.22 6.65 1.69
C GLY A 195 29.08 5.83 2.30
N MET A 196 27.82 6.26 2.15
CA MET A 196 26.68 5.51 2.69
C MET A 196 26.47 4.17 1.98
N ILE A 197 25.94 3.22 2.74
CA ILE A 197 25.46 1.92 2.24
C ILE A 197 23.94 2.01 2.10
N LEU A 198 23.42 1.75 0.91
CA LEU A 198 22.00 1.87 0.59
C LEU A 198 21.42 0.52 0.16
N GLU A 199 20.31 0.10 0.76
CA GLU A 199 19.38 -0.87 0.18
C GLU A 199 18.29 -0.09 -0.58
N VAL A 200 18.14 -0.35 -1.87
CA VAL A 200 17.24 0.41 -2.74
C VAL A 200 16.15 -0.48 -3.31
N HIS A 201 14.90 -0.08 -3.09
CA HIS A 201 13.72 -0.64 -3.75
C HIS A 201 12.99 0.46 -4.49
N SER A 202 12.49 0.18 -5.70
CA SER A 202 12.04 1.28 -6.55
C SER A 202 10.96 0.92 -7.57
N SER A 203 10.19 1.94 -7.94
CA SER A 203 9.25 1.90 -9.05
C SER A 203 9.47 3.10 -9.98
N LEU A 204 10.09 2.90 -11.14
CA LEU A 204 10.39 4.02 -12.07
C LEU A 204 9.14 4.83 -12.45
N LYS A 205 7.99 4.15 -12.63
CA LYS A 205 6.72 4.80 -12.96
C LYS A 205 6.23 5.80 -11.91
N SER A 206 6.69 5.68 -10.65
CA SER A 206 6.26 6.56 -9.56
C SER A 206 6.82 7.97 -9.67
N PHE A 207 7.97 8.16 -10.35
CA PHE A 207 8.63 9.46 -10.50
C PHE A 207 7.87 10.41 -11.43
N GLY A 208 7.01 9.90 -12.30
CA GLY A 208 6.53 10.61 -13.49
C GLY A 208 7.48 10.35 -14.66
N LYS A 209 7.91 11.40 -15.36
CA LYS A 209 8.82 11.27 -16.52
C LYS A 209 10.26 11.48 -16.07
N VAL A 210 11.07 10.43 -16.00
CA VAL A 210 12.52 10.54 -15.74
C VAL A 210 13.28 10.66 -17.05
N ILE A 211 13.99 11.77 -17.25
CA ILE A 211 14.91 11.92 -18.38
C ILE A 211 16.06 10.93 -18.20
N GLY A 212 16.32 10.10 -19.21
CA GLY A 212 17.31 9.01 -19.16
C GLY A 212 16.85 7.74 -18.44
N GLY A 213 15.62 7.72 -17.91
CA GLY A 213 14.98 6.51 -17.38
C GLY A 213 15.71 5.91 -16.16
N ALA A 214 15.78 4.57 -16.12
CA ALA A 214 16.39 3.84 -15.00
C ALA A 214 17.87 4.20 -14.78
N THR A 215 18.63 4.39 -15.86
CA THR A 215 20.06 4.72 -15.81
C THR A 215 20.30 6.02 -15.04
N SER A 216 19.48 7.05 -15.27
CA SER A 216 19.62 8.32 -14.54
C SER A 216 19.33 8.19 -13.04
N VAL A 217 18.44 7.29 -12.62
CA VAL A 217 18.24 7.01 -11.19
C VAL A 217 19.47 6.33 -10.59
N ILE A 218 20.02 5.33 -11.30
CA ILE A 218 21.22 4.60 -10.87
C ILE A 218 22.43 5.53 -10.79
N ASP A 219 22.65 6.36 -11.82
CA ASP A 219 23.76 7.30 -11.87
C ASP A 219 23.64 8.34 -10.76
N ALA A 220 22.44 8.88 -10.49
CA ALA A 220 22.23 9.78 -9.36
C ALA A 220 22.60 9.13 -8.03
N LEU A 221 22.20 7.87 -7.80
CA LEU A 221 22.58 7.12 -6.60
C LEU A 221 24.09 6.96 -6.50
N LYS A 222 24.75 6.46 -7.56
CA LYS A 222 26.21 6.24 -7.61
C LYS A 222 26.98 7.54 -7.40
N GLU A 223 26.54 8.64 -8.00
CA GLU A 223 27.16 9.95 -7.83
C GLU A 223 26.96 10.55 -6.44
N THR A 224 25.86 10.20 -5.76
CA THR A 224 25.59 10.70 -4.40
C THR A 224 26.46 9.99 -3.37
N VAL A 225 26.49 8.64 -3.41
CA VAL A 225 27.27 7.86 -2.42
C VAL A 225 28.73 7.68 -2.81
N THR A 226 29.08 7.87 -4.09
CA THR A 226 30.41 7.66 -4.68
C THR A 226 30.93 6.23 -4.54
N GLU A 227 32.11 5.95 -5.09
CA GLU A 227 32.77 4.63 -4.96
C GLU A 227 33.11 4.26 -3.51
N GLU A 228 33.17 5.24 -2.59
CA GLU A 228 33.36 5.00 -1.16
C GLU A 228 32.14 4.37 -0.50
N GLY A 229 30.95 4.56 -1.08
CA GLY A 229 29.68 3.99 -0.61
C GLY A 229 29.36 2.65 -1.25
N SER A 230 28.15 2.15 -1.02
CA SER A 230 27.67 0.93 -1.65
C SER A 230 26.17 0.95 -1.87
N ILE A 231 25.72 0.32 -2.96
CA ILE A 231 24.30 0.22 -3.30
C ILE A 231 23.96 -1.25 -3.45
N PHE A 232 22.87 -1.67 -2.80
CA PHE A 232 22.31 -3.01 -2.86
C PHE A 232 20.88 -2.92 -3.41
N MET A 233 20.55 -3.78 -4.37
CA MET A 233 19.20 -3.91 -4.91
C MET A 233 18.82 -5.39 -5.01
N PRO A 234 17.54 -5.75 -4.84
CA PRO A 234 17.12 -7.13 -5.01
C PRO A 234 17.29 -7.57 -6.47
N ALA A 235 17.76 -8.80 -6.67
CA ALA A 235 17.97 -9.42 -7.98
C ALA A 235 17.16 -10.73 -8.13
N LEU A 236 16.00 -10.80 -7.46
CA LEU A 236 15.17 -11.99 -7.39
C LEU A 236 14.71 -12.44 -8.79
N ARG A 237 14.90 -13.72 -9.11
CA ARG A 237 14.46 -14.31 -10.39
C ARG A 237 13.00 -14.71 -10.35
N LEU A 238 12.12 -13.72 -10.17
CA LEU A 238 10.68 -13.91 -9.99
C LEU A 238 9.88 -13.15 -11.04
N SER A 239 8.84 -13.78 -11.56
CA SER A 239 7.83 -13.11 -12.38
C SER A 239 7.00 -12.15 -11.53
N PRO A 240 6.32 -11.15 -12.14
CA PRO A 240 5.17 -10.52 -11.49
C PRO A 240 4.17 -11.59 -11.00
N GLU A 241 3.45 -11.25 -9.93
CA GLU A 241 2.40 -12.11 -9.38
C GLU A 241 1.32 -12.37 -10.44
N MET A 242 0.93 -13.64 -10.52
CA MET A 242 -0.09 -14.13 -11.43
C MET A 242 -1.40 -14.30 -10.68
N GLU A 243 -2.52 -13.89 -11.30
CA GLU A 243 -3.84 -14.11 -10.71
C GLU A 243 -4.10 -15.63 -10.59
N PRO A 244 -4.44 -16.14 -9.39
CA PRO A 244 -4.79 -17.54 -9.21
C PRO A 244 -6.02 -17.92 -10.03
N THR A 245 -5.99 -19.08 -10.69
CA THR A 245 -7.16 -19.62 -11.39
C THR A 245 -8.24 -20.06 -10.40
N GLU A 246 -9.46 -20.30 -10.88
CA GLU A 246 -10.53 -20.84 -10.02
C GLU A 246 -10.17 -22.20 -9.42
N GLU A 247 -9.35 -23.01 -10.11
CA GLU A 247 -8.83 -24.25 -9.56
C GLU A 247 -7.78 -23.99 -8.47
N ASP A 248 -6.85 -23.06 -8.68
CA ASP A 248 -5.86 -22.65 -7.67
C ASP A 248 -6.54 -22.18 -6.39
N LYS A 249 -7.64 -21.42 -6.52
CA LYS A 249 -8.43 -20.93 -5.39
C LYS A 249 -9.08 -22.06 -4.58
N LYS A 250 -9.43 -23.18 -5.19
CA LYS A 250 -9.93 -24.37 -4.47
C LYS A 250 -8.84 -25.00 -3.59
N PHE A 251 -7.58 -24.94 -4.01
CA PHE A 251 -6.43 -25.32 -3.21
C PHE A 251 -6.01 -24.25 -2.18
N GLY A 252 -6.75 -23.14 -2.10
CA GLY A 252 -6.45 -22.05 -1.17
C GLY A 252 -5.24 -21.21 -1.58
N ILE A 253 -4.73 -21.34 -2.81
CA ILE A 253 -3.61 -20.55 -3.32
C ILE A 253 -4.04 -19.08 -3.39
N LYS A 254 -3.21 -18.21 -2.81
CA LYS A 254 -3.41 -16.76 -2.78
C LYS A 254 -2.35 -16.01 -3.56
N VAL A 255 -1.09 -16.45 -3.45
CA VAL A 255 0.02 -15.90 -4.23
C VAL A 255 0.55 -16.98 -5.16
N LYS A 256 0.79 -16.57 -6.40
CA LYS A 256 1.32 -17.44 -7.45
C LYS A 256 2.38 -16.69 -8.25
N ILE A 257 3.64 -17.03 -8.03
CA ILE A 257 4.80 -16.38 -8.66
C ILE A 257 5.67 -17.46 -9.30
N LYS A 258 6.11 -17.22 -10.54
CA LYS A 258 6.97 -18.15 -11.26
C LYS A 258 8.44 -17.80 -11.07
N ILE A 259 9.27 -18.82 -10.86
CA ILE A 259 10.73 -18.68 -10.93
C ILE A 259 11.13 -18.60 -12.40
N ILE A 260 11.87 -17.56 -12.74
CA ILE A 260 12.23 -17.25 -14.12
C ILE A 260 13.71 -17.50 -14.42
N GLY A 261 14.03 -17.63 -15.70
CA GLY A 261 15.37 -17.92 -16.19
C GLY A 261 16.40 -16.85 -15.82
N ARG A 262 17.68 -17.22 -15.83
CA ARG A 262 18.77 -16.29 -15.51
C ARG A 262 18.92 -15.16 -16.52
N ASP A 263 18.67 -15.46 -17.79
CA ASP A 263 18.83 -14.50 -18.89
C ASP A 263 17.62 -13.58 -19.08
N GLU A 264 16.59 -13.74 -18.23
CA GLU A 264 15.40 -12.88 -18.29
C GLU A 264 15.76 -11.45 -17.91
N LYS A 265 15.44 -10.53 -18.83
CA LYS A 265 15.76 -9.10 -18.68
C LYS A 265 14.82 -8.37 -17.72
N LYS A 266 13.65 -8.95 -17.46
CA LYS A 266 12.60 -8.32 -16.64
C LYS A 266 12.17 -9.24 -15.52
N THR A 267 12.16 -8.70 -14.31
CA THR A 267 11.73 -9.40 -13.10
C THR A 267 10.61 -8.59 -12.41
N ALA A 268 10.04 -9.16 -11.35
CA ALA A 268 9.13 -8.44 -10.46
C ALA A 268 9.82 -7.29 -9.69
N MET A 269 11.15 -7.21 -9.69
CA MET A 269 11.92 -6.21 -8.94
C MET A 269 11.88 -4.83 -9.61
N GLY A 270 11.47 -4.77 -10.87
CA GLY A 270 11.27 -3.54 -11.61
C GLY A 270 12.51 -3.08 -12.39
N ILE A 271 12.27 -2.19 -13.36
CA ILE A 271 13.24 -1.86 -14.40
C ILE A 271 14.54 -1.21 -13.88
N ILE A 272 14.50 -0.53 -12.73
CA ILE A 272 15.70 0.05 -12.11
C ILE A 272 16.60 -1.07 -11.59
N ALA A 273 16.06 -2.00 -10.80
CA ALA A 273 16.81 -3.16 -10.31
C ALA A 273 17.29 -4.06 -11.45
N ASP A 274 16.45 -4.30 -12.47
CA ASP A 274 16.82 -5.07 -13.66
C ASP A 274 17.95 -4.42 -14.47
N THR A 275 17.93 -3.10 -14.60
CA THR A 275 19.03 -2.36 -15.24
C THR A 275 20.30 -2.46 -14.40
N PHE A 276 20.19 -2.21 -13.09
CA PHE A 276 21.31 -2.20 -12.15
C PHE A 276 22.06 -3.54 -12.11
N ARG A 277 21.33 -4.67 -12.02
CA ARG A 277 21.93 -6.02 -11.98
C ARG A 277 22.65 -6.44 -13.26
N SER A 278 22.36 -5.74 -14.36
CA SER A 278 22.89 -5.98 -15.70
C SER A 278 24.11 -5.11 -16.03
N LEU A 279 24.46 -4.15 -15.18
CA LEU A 279 25.61 -3.28 -15.41
C LEU A 279 26.94 -4.03 -15.20
N PRO A 280 27.99 -3.72 -15.98
CA PRO A 280 29.26 -4.44 -15.93
C PRO A 280 30.04 -4.25 -14.63
N ASP A 281 29.73 -3.18 -13.87
CA ASP A 281 30.37 -2.84 -12.60
C ASP A 281 29.54 -3.28 -11.38
N THR A 282 28.45 -4.03 -11.60
CA THR A 282 27.60 -4.56 -10.53
C THR A 282 27.91 -6.04 -10.26
N TYR A 283 27.99 -6.41 -8.98
CA TYR A 283 28.13 -7.78 -8.53
C TYR A 283 26.76 -8.38 -8.26
N THR A 284 26.34 -9.38 -9.03
CA THR A 284 24.99 -9.98 -8.93
C THR A 284 25.08 -11.45 -8.54
N GLY A 285 24.40 -11.83 -7.46
CA GLY A 285 24.29 -13.22 -7.03
C GLY A 285 23.60 -14.11 -8.08
N ARG A 286 23.87 -15.43 -8.03
CA ARG A 286 23.39 -16.39 -9.06
C ARG A 286 22.18 -17.22 -8.64
N GLU A 287 21.80 -17.13 -7.37
CA GLU A 287 20.68 -17.87 -6.80
C GLU A 287 19.32 -17.26 -7.20
N VAL A 288 18.23 -18.00 -6.96
CA VAL A 288 16.86 -17.51 -7.21
C VAL A 288 16.58 -16.27 -6.36
N ILE A 289 16.87 -16.38 -5.07
CA ILE A 289 16.82 -15.29 -4.10
C ILE A 289 18.23 -14.71 -4.01
N SER A 290 18.46 -13.62 -4.73
CA SER A 290 19.78 -12.99 -4.82
C SER A 290 19.68 -11.47 -4.76
N THR A 291 20.84 -10.85 -4.52
CA THR A 291 21.02 -9.40 -4.43
C THR A 291 22.08 -8.98 -5.44
N SER A 292 21.99 -7.74 -5.91
CA SER A 292 23.02 -7.06 -6.67
C SER A 292 23.66 -5.98 -5.82
N GLY A 293 24.97 -5.81 -5.93
CA GLY A 293 25.75 -4.83 -5.18
C GLY A 293 26.71 -4.04 -6.05
N TRP A 294 26.90 -2.76 -5.73
CA TRP A 294 27.87 -1.87 -6.36
C TRP A 294 28.65 -1.09 -5.28
N GLY A 295 29.85 -0.61 -5.64
CA GLY A 295 30.69 0.24 -4.77
C GLY A 295 31.63 -0.56 -3.87
N LYS A 296 32.18 0.10 -2.86
CA LYS A 296 33.23 -0.41 -1.96
C LYS A 296 32.97 -1.82 -1.41
N HIS A 297 31.72 -2.09 -1.03
CA HIS A 297 31.27 -3.35 -0.44
C HIS A 297 30.28 -4.12 -1.34
N GLY A 298 30.18 -3.76 -2.62
CA GLY A 298 29.22 -4.39 -3.54
C GLY A 298 29.40 -5.90 -3.69
N LYS A 299 30.62 -6.43 -3.52
CA LYS A 299 30.90 -7.88 -3.61
C LYS A 299 30.21 -8.71 -2.53
N GLU A 300 29.83 -8.10 -1.40
CA GLU A 300 29.11 -8.79 -0.32
C GLU A 300 27.75 -9.33 -0.79
N ALA A 301 27.16 -8.72 -1.82
CA ALA A 301 25.91 -9.16 -2.42
C ALA A 301 25.98 -10.56 -3.06
N LEU A 302 27.18 -11.04 -3.42
CA LEU A 302 27.36 -12.34 -4.08
C LEU A 302 27.03 -13.53 -3.16
N THR A 303 27.26 -13.37 -1.85
CA THR A 303 27.13 -14.46 -0.87
C THR A 303 26.29 -14.09 0.35
N GLY A 304 26.40 -12.85 0.85
CA GLY A 304 25.68 -12.41 2.04
C GLY A 304 24.29 -11.81 1.76
N GLY A 305 23.97 -11.56 0.49
CA GLY A 305 22.75 -10.84 0.12
C GLY A 305 22.76 -9.42 0.71
N LEU A 306 21.81 -9.14 1.61
CA LEU A 306 21.68 -7.87 2.34
C LEU A 306 22.29 -7.87 3.74
N ASP A 307 22.86 -8.98 4.21
CA ASP A 307 23.38 -9.09 5.59
C ASP A 307 24.38 -7.97 5.94
N TYR A 308 25.31 -7.70 5.01
CA TYR A 308 26.27 -6.62 5.18
C TYR A 308 25.59 -5.25 5.32
N ALA A 309 24.62 -4.95 4.47
CA ALA A 309 23.91 -3.67 4.51
C ALA A 309 23.12 -3.51 5.82
N ILE A 310 22.45 -4.57 6.29
CA ILE A 310 21.67 -4.54 7.53
C ILE A 310 22.58 -4.27 8.74
N HIS A 311 23.73 -4.94 8.83
CA HIS A 311 24.55 -4.93 10.05
C HIS A 311 25.69 -3.91 10.06
N ASN A 312 25.89 -3.15 8.97
CA ASN A 312 26.98 -2.16 8.87
C ASN A 312 26.47 -0.74 8.63
N GLY A 313 25.34 -0.37 9.26
CA GLY A 313 24.79 0.98 9.23
C GLY A 313 24.14 1.37 7.89
N GLY A 314 23.68 0.37 7.13
CA GLY A 314 22.98 0.61 5.88
C GLY A 314 21.64 1.31 6.07
N LYS A 315 21.26 2.09 5.05
CA LYS A 315 20.02 2.83 5.00
C LYS A 315 19.11 2.26 3.93
N ALA A 316 17.82 2.15 4.22
CA ALA A 316 16.82 1.80 3.22
C ALA A 316 16.41 3.05 2.45
N LEU A 317 16.23 2.89 1.15
CA LEU A 317 15.71 3.93 0.26
C LEU A 317 14.60 3.32 -0.61
N LEU A 318 13.36 3.66 -0.28
CA LEU A 318 12.16 3.15 -0.95
C LEU A 318 11.59 4.21 -1.88
N PHE A 319 11.79 4.04 -3.19
CA PHE A 319 11.28 4.95 -4.21
C PHE A 319 9.91 4.52 -4.74
N GLY A 320 8.84 5.15 -4.24
CA GLY A 320 7.48 4.94 -4.71
C GLY A 320 6.95 3.53 -4.43
N VAL A 321 7.52 2.88 -3.42
CA VAL A 321 7.14 1.57 -2.90
C VAL A 321 7.01 1.67 -1.38
N ASP A 322 6.26 0.75 -0.78
CA ASP A 322 6.07 0.70 0.67
C ASP A 322 7.01 -0.32 1.33
N ILE A 323 6.93 -0.43 2.66
CA ILE A 323 7.74 -1.37 3.45
C ILE A 323 7.59 -2.82 3.00
N TYR A 324 6.49 -3.20 2.33
CA TYR A 324 6.28 -4.56 1.79
C TYR A 324 7.19 -4.91 0.62
N LYS A 325 7.98 -3.95 0.12
CA LYS A 325 9.07 -4.20 -0.81
C LYS A 325 10.44 -4.24 -0.16
N LEU A 326 10.58 -3.86 1.12
CA LEU A 326 11.85 -3.89 1.83
C LEU A 326 12.30 -5.33 2.09
N THR A 327 13.27 -5.81 1.33
CA THR A 327 13.75 -7.21 1.43
C THR A 327 14.43 -7.50 2.77
N ALA A 328 15.07 -6.51 3.41
CA ALA A 328 15.64 -6.68 4.75
C ALA A 328 14.63 -7.12 5.82
N MET A 329 13.32 -6.88 5.65
CA MET A 329 12.31 -7.37 6.59
C MET A 329 12.31 -8.91 6.70
N HIS A 330 12.54 -9.62 5.60
CA HIS A 330 12.58 -11.09 5.58
C HIS A 330 13.71 -11.67 6.45
N TYR A 331 14.80 -10.93 6.67
CA TYR A 331 15.91 -11.39 7.50
C TYR A 331 15.50 -11.57 8.97
N MET A 332 14.44 -10.88 9.42
CA MET A 332 13.93 -11.01 10.78
C MET A 332 12.93 -12.15 10.95
N GLU A 333 12.43 -12.72 9.85
CA GLU A 333 11.44 -13.81 9.88
C GLU A 333 12.02 -15.12 10.43
N VAL A 334 13.34 -15.19 10.63
CA VAL A 334 14.00 -16.24 11.44
C VAL A 334 13.48 -16.28 12.89
N HIS A 335 12.89 -15.19 13.38
CA HIS A 335 12.25 -15.11 14.69
C HIS A 335 10.77 -15.51 14.67
N THR A 336 10.17 -15.75 13.50
CA THR A 336 8.78 -16.18 13.39
C THR A 336 8.63 -17.60 13.95
N PRO A 337 7.71 -17.82 14.93
CA PRO A 337 7.44 -19.17 15.45
C PRO A 337 7.09 -20.16 14.35
N LYS A 338 7.60 -21.39 14.47
CA LYS A 338 7.43 -22.44 13.46
C LYS A 338 5.96 -22.74 13.19
N GLU A 339 5.13 -22.69 14.23
CA GLU A 339 3.69 -22.92 14.15
C GLU A 339 2.99 -21.91 13.23
N ILE A 340 3.50 -20.68 13.14
CA ILE A 340 2.95 -19.66 12.22
C ILE A 340 3.33 -20.00 10.77
N ASN A 341 4.59 -20.40 10.53
CA ASN A 341 5.04 -20.79 9.19
C ASN A 341 4.27 -22.03 8.69
N GLU A 342 4.03 -23.01 9.56
CA GLU A 342 3.30 -24.23 9.24
C GLU A 342 1.81 -23.99 8.93
N LEU A 343 1.20 -22.93 9.47
CA LEU A 343 -0.21 -22.61 9.21
C LEU A 343 -0.49 -22.29 7.74
N TYR A 344 0.49 -21.74 7.03
CA TYR A 344 0.36 -21.17 5.68
C TYR A 344 1.24 -21.88 4.64
N ALA A 345 2.00 -22.90 5.05
CA ALA A 345 2.82 -23.69 4.14
C ALA A 345 1.95 -24.41 3.10
N PRO A 346 2.34 -24.40 1.80
CA PRO A 346 1.68 -25.20 0.77
C PRO A 346 1.62 -26.68 1.12
N SER A 347 0.48 -27.32 0.84
CA SER A 347 0.33 -28.77 1.01
C SER A 347 1.19 -29.54 0.00
N ASP A 348 1.48 -30.80 0.31
CA ASP A 348 2.20 -31.70 -0.62
C ASP A 348 1.49 -31.84 -1.97
N GLU A 349 0.16 -31.74 -1.98
CA GLU A 349 -0.64 -31.79 -3.20
C GLU A 349 -0.42 -30.54 -4.06
N VAL A 350 -0.37 -29.36 -3.44
CA VAL A 350 -0.04 -28.10 -4.11
C VAL A 350 1.40 -28.14 -4.64
N ASN A 351 2.36 -28.63 -3.84
CA ASN A 351 3.77 -28.73 -4.26
C ASN A 351 3.98 -29.72 -5.42
N LYS A 352 3.10 -30.71 -5.60
CA LYS A 352 3.12 -31.59 -6.80
C LYS A 352 2.67 -30.87 -8.07
N ILE A 353 1.72 -29.95 -7.95
CA ILE A 353 1.21 -29.16 -9.08
C ILE A 353 2.17 -28.01 -9.40
N TYR A 354 2.72 -27.39 -8.36
CA TYR A 354 3.62 -26.25 -8.40
C TYR A 354 4.90 -26.56 -7.62
N PRO A 355 5.90 -27.18 -8.26
CA PRO A 355 7.15 -27.52 -7.62
C PRO A 355 7.84 -26.29 -7.01
N PRO A 356 8.30 -26.34 -5.74
CA PRO A 356 8.93 -25.19 -5.06
C PRO A 356 10.23 -24.67 -5.70
N ASP A 357 10.88 -25.47 -6.55
CA ASP A 357 12.04 -25.07 -7.34
C ASP A 357 11.69 -24.34 -8.64
N GLU A 358 10.41 -24.35 -9.02
CA GLU A 358 9.85 -23.62 -10.18
C GLU A 358 8.86 -22.51 -9.78
N TRP A 359 8.25 -22.58 -8.60
CA TRP A 359 7.16 -21.71 -8.17
C TRP A 359 7.30 -21.24 -6.72
N PHE A 360 6.93 -19.99 -6.49
CA PHE A 360 6.62 -19.45 -5.17
C PHE A 360 5.10 -19.43 -5.02
N ILE A 361 4.61 -20.32 -4.15
CA ILE A 361 3.19 -20.47 -3.84
C ILE A 361 2.98 -20.20 -2.35
N GLU A 362 1.95 -19.42 -2.04
CA GLU A 362 1.46 -19.27 -0.66
C GLU A 362 -0.01 -19.70 -0.59
N THR A 363 -0.29 -20.65 0.29
CA THR A 363 -1.64 -21.17 0.55
C THR A 363 -2.20 -20.56 1.82
N GLY A 364 -2.75 -19.35 1.65
CA GLY A 364 -3.19 -18.50 2.75
C GLY A 364 -2.11 -17.54 3.22
N HIS A 365 -2.53 -16.56 4.01
CA HIS A 365 -1.64 -15.60 4.66
C HIS A 365 -2.17 -15.30 6.05
N PRO A 366 -1.30 -14.81 6.95
CA PRO A 366 -1.72 -14.13 8.16
C PRO A 366 -2.90 -13.18 7.93
N PRO A 367 -3.90 -13.16 8.82
CA PRO A 367 -5.02 -12.22 8.74
C PRO A 367 -4.60 -10.75 8.62
N LEU A 368 -3.47 -10.39 9.23
CA LEU A 368 -2.94 -9.04 9.19
C LEU A 368 -1.58 -9.00 8.48
N LYS A 369 -1.38 -7.93 7.72
CA LYS A 369 -0.08 -7.55 7.17
C LYS A 369 0.81 -6.85 8.22
N ALA A 370 1.59 -7.67 8.94
CA ALA A 370 2.49 -7.24 10.02
C ALA A 370 3.38 -6.03 9.70
N TRP A 371 3.94 -5.94 8.50
CA TRP A 371 4.93 -4.91 8.22
C TRP A 371 4.34 -3.50 8.15
N TYR A 372 3.03 -3.35 7.86
CA TYR A 372 2.38 -2.04 7.98
C TYR A 372 2.31 -1.57 9.43
N THR A 373 2.13 -2.49 10.39
CA THR A 373 2.24 -2.19 11.82
C THR A 373 3.64 -1.65 12.14
N ILE A 374 4.68 -2.32 11.64
CA ILE A 374 6.08 -1.90 11.85
C ILE A 374 6.35 -0.53 11.23
N GLN A 375 5.89 -0.28 10.00
CA GLN A 375 6.01 1.02 9.35
C GLN A 375 5.36 2.13 10.18
N ASN A 376 4.17 1.90 10.73
CA ASN A 376 3.48 2.86 11.58
C ASN A 376 4.23 3.11 12.90
N MET A 377 4.80 2.06 13.50
CA MET A 377 5.66 2.20 14.69
C MET A 377 6.90 3.05 14.39
N ALA A 378 7.54 2.81 13.24
CA ALA A 378 8.71 3.57 12.80
C ALA A 378 8.37 5.06 12.55
N TYR A 379 7.22 5.36 11.95
CA TYR A 379 6.72 6.74 11.82
C TYR A 379 6.46 7.38 13.18
N LYS A 380 5.78 6.69 14.11
CA LYS A 380 5.51 7.21 15.47
C LYS A 380 6.79 7.49 16.27
N LYS A 381 7.88 6.76 15.99
CA LYS A 381 9.21 6.96 16.58
C LYS A 381 10.07 7.97 15.83
N GLY A 382 9.61 8.54 14.70
CA GLY A 382 10.37 9.50 13.90
C GLY A 382 11.56 8.89 13.17
N LEU A 383 11.59 7.57 12.93
CA LEU A 383 12.70 6.87 12.30
C LEU A 383 12.73 7.04 10.78
N ILE A 384 11.58 7.36 10.17
CA ILE A 384 11.42 7.48 8.72
C ILE A 384 11.45 8.96 8.33
N LYS A 385 12.44 9.32 7.50
CA LYS A 385 12.43 10.57 6.73
C LYS A 385 11.72 10.34 5.41
N GLU A 386 10.97 11.33 4.94
CA GLU A 386 10.25 11.27 3.68
C GLU A 386 10.45 12.51 2.82
N THR A 387 10.38 12.35 1.49
CA THR A 387 10.39 13.44 0.53
C THR A 387 9.70 13.03 -0.77
N TYR A 388 9.63 13.95 -1.74
CA TYR A 388 9.19 13.66 -3.10
C TYR A 388 10.26 13.99 -4.13
N ILE A 389 10.44 13.10 -5.11
CA ILE A 389 11.27 13.32 -6.29
C ILE A 389 10.37 13.22 -7.52
N GLY A 390 10.05 14.36 -8.12
CA GLY A 390 8.92 14.43 -9.05
C GLY A 390 7.62 14.04 -8.33
N ASN A 391 7.02 12.94 -8.76
CA ASN A 391 5.81 12.38 -8.14
C ASN A 391 6.13 11.17 -7.23
N CYS A 392 7.39 10.75 -7.16
CA CYS A 392 7.83 9.60 -6.39
C CYS A 392 7.93 10.00 -4.92
N HIS A 393 7.08 9.43 -4.06
CA HIS A 393 7.28 9.49 -2.61
C HIS A 393 8.45 8.58 -2.23
N VAL A 394 9.36 9.11 -1.44
CA VAL A 394 10.60 8.44 -1.04
C VAL A 394 10.62 8.29 0.47
N MET A 395 10.88 7.08 0.96
CA MET A 395 11.16 6.82 2.37
C MET A 395 12.65 6.52 2.56
N PHE A 396 13.25 7.09 3.60
CA PHE A 396 14.66 6.92 3.95
C PHE A 396 14.83 6.75 5.46
N PHE A 397 15.49 5.67 5.86
CA PHE A 397 15.65 5.28 7.27
C PHE A 397 16.82 4.33 7.47
N ASP A 398 17.28 4.19 8.71
CA ASP A 398 18.24 3.15 9.09
C ASP A 398 17.57 1.76 9.04
N ILE A 399 18.19 0.83 8.31
CA ILE A 399 17.61 -0.51 8.12
C ILE A 399 17.46 -1.19 9.48
N LEU A 400 18.53 -1.18 10.27
CA LEU A 400 18.61 -1.92 11.52
C LEU A 400 17.60 -1.40 12.55
N GLU A 401 17.44 -0.08 12.66
CA GLU A 401 16.45 0.52 13.56
C GLU A 401 15.02 0.07 13.25
N VAL A 402 14.65 -0.04 11.97
CA VAL A 402 13.29 -0.42 11.56
C VAL A 402 13.07 -1.93 11.63
N VAL A 403 14.01 -2.75 11.14
CA VAL A 403 13.85 -4.22 11.19
C VAL A 403 13.92 -4.75 12.62
N ASN A 404 14.61 -4.06 13.55
CA ASN A 404 14.60 -4.43 14.96
C ASN A 404 13.23 -4.28 15.61
N LEU A 405 12.43 -3.28 15.23
CA LEU A 405 11.04 -3.20 15.69
C LEU A 405 10.27 -4.47 15.31
N TYR A 406 10.50 -4.98 14.10
CA TYR A 406 9.88 -6.22 13.65
C TYR A 406 10.38 -7.44 14.43
N ALA A 407 11.69 -7.55 14.64
CA ALA A 407 12.29 -8.62 15.43
C ALA A 407 11.77 -8.65 16.88
N GLU A 408 11.58 -7.48 17.50
CA GLU A 408 11.01 -7.36 18.84
C GLU A 408 9.55 -7.81 18.88
N GLU A 409 8.71 -7.38 17.94
CA GLU A 409 7.31 -7.79 17.87
C GLU A 409 7.16 -9.30 17.58
N LEU A 410 8.02 -9.87 16.72
CA LEU A 410 8.06 -11.32 16.48
C LEU A 410 8.46 -12.12 17.73
N LYS A 411 9.31 -11.57 18.61
CA LYS A 411 9.71 -12.23 19.87
C LYS A 411 8.63 -12.11 20.94
N ASN A 412 8.02 -10.93 21.05
CA ASN A 412 7.13 -10.60 22.16
C ASN A 412 5.68 -11.03 21.90
N ARG A 413 5.16 -10.78 20.69
CA ARG A 413 3.74 -10.92 20.36
C ARG A 413 3.50 -11.41 18.92
N PRO A 414 4.18 -12.48 18.46
CA PRO A 414 4.16 -12.88 17.05
C PRO A 414 2.75 -13.17 16.54
N PHE A 415 1.92 -13.86 17.32
CA PHE A 415 0.57 -14.21 16.90
C PHE A 415 -0.36 -12.99 16.79
N GLU A 416 -0.23 -12.02 17.70
CA GLU A 416 -1.02 -10.79 17.66
C GLU A 416 -0.62 -9.92 16.46
N LEU A 417 0.69 -9.80 16.20
CA LEU A 417 1.24 -9.08 15.06
C LEU A 417 0.67 -9.58 13.72
N TRP A 418 0.46 -10.90 13.63
CA TRP A 418 -0.10 -11.57 12.47
C TRP A 418 -1.64 -11.69 12.51
N GLY A 419 -2.31 -11.24 13.57
CA GLY A 419 -3.77 -11.31 13.74
C GLY A 419 -4.31 -12.73 14.01
N ILE A 420 -3.47 -13.64 14.49
CA ILE A 420 -3.82 -15.03 14.76
C ILE A 420 -4.40 -15.16 16.18
N LYS A 421 -5.71 -15.49 16.27
CA LYS A 421 -6.40 -15.73 17.55
C LYS A 421 -6.05 -17.10 18.16
N GLU A 422 -6.19 -17.22 19.48
CA GLU A 422 -5.88 -18.43 20.27
C GLU A 422 -6.61 -19.71 19.81
N ILE A 423 -7.81 -19.59 19.26
CA ILE A 423 -8.63 -20.75 18.81
C ILE A 423 -7.99 -21.45 17.60
N THR A 424 -7.31 -20.71 16.71
CA THR A 424 -6.59 -21.28 15.56
C THR A 424 -5.43 -22.18 15.99
N ARG A 425 -4.89 -21.98 17.20
CA ARG A 425 -3.80 -22.82 17.76
C ARG A 425 -4.25 -24.25 18.11
N ARG A 426 -5.54 -24.49 18.37
CA ARG A 426 -6.06 -25.82 18.77
C ARG A 426 -6.63 -26.65 17.63
N CYS A 427 -6.95 -26.07 16.48
CA CYS A 427 -7.73 -26.74 15.43
C CYS A 427 -6.92 -27.52 14.38
N LYS A 428 -5.58 -27.54 14.43
CA LYS A 428 -4.75 -28.38 13.54
C LYS A 428 -3.80 -29.35 14.26
N ILE A 429 -3.84 -29.42 15.60
CA ILE A 429 -3.07 -30.40 16.41
C ILE A 429 -3.94 -31.63 16.74
N LYS A 430 -4.83 -32.04 15.83
CA LYS A 430 -5.57 -33.30 15.95
C LYS A 430 -5.60 -34.04 14.64
#